data_AF-A0AAQ3UUN9-F1
#
_entry.id   AF-A0AAQ3UUN9-F1
#
_cell.length_a   1.000
_cell.length_b   1.000
_cell.length_c   1.000
_cell.angle_alpha   90.00
_cell.angle_beta   90.00
_cell.angle_gamma   90.00
#
_symmetry.space_group_name_H-M   'P 1'
#
loop_
_entity.id
_entity.type
_entity.pdbx_description
1 polymer ?
#
loop_
_entity_poly.entity_id
_entity_poly.type
_entity_poly.pdbx_seq_one_letter_code
_entity_poly.pdbx_strand_id
1 'polypeptide(L)'
;MVLLKGFVKPEDQIGMVSMCRQLGKGPGGFYRPSLKNGAKLNLWMMSLGKNWDPTARSYGPTRPFDGAQAPTIPDAFRTIAQAANSTVGEFPQIDPDICIVNYYTNSGKLGLHQDKDESKSSINQGLPFISISIGDTAEFMFGDTRDKGKATKIDLESGDVLILGGESRE
;
A
#
# COMPACT_ATOMS: atom_id res chain seq x y z
N MET A 1 9.25 -10.09 8.47
CA MET A 1 8.20 -10.15 7.43
C MET A 1 7.27 -11.33 7.71
N VAL A 2 5.96 -11.14 7.63
CA VAL A 2 4.96 -12.23 7.81
C VAL A 2 3.92 -12.17 6.68
N LEU A 3 3.57 -13.32 6.09
CA LEU A 3 2.53 -13.46 5.07
C LEU A 3 1.37 -14.28 5.64
N LEU A 4 0.17 -13.69 5.71
CA LEU A 4 -1.07 -14.35 6.07
C LEU A 4 -1.84 -14.70 4.80
N LYS A 5 -1.84 -15.99 4.43
CA LYS A 5 -2.52 -16.48 3.22
C LYS A 5 -4.04 -16.47 3.38
N GLY A 6 -4.77 -15.90 2.42
CA GLY A 6 -6.23 -15.88 2.41
C GLY A 6 -6.88 -15.27 3.65
N PHE A 7 -6.21 -14.32 4.31
CA PHE A 7 -6.67 -13.71 5.56
C PHE A 7 -7.97 -12.91 5.38
N VAL A 8 -8.10 -12.18 4.27
CA VAL A 8 -9.30 -11.39 3.98
C VAL A 8 -10.38 -12.29 3.39
N LYS A 9 -11.54 -12.35 4.03
CA LYS A 9 -12.65 -13.19 3.59
C LYS A 9 -13.26 -12.69 2.27
N PRO A 10 -13.86 -13.57 1.45
CA PRO A 10 -14.43 -13.18 0.16
C PRO A 10 -15.42 -12.01 0.23
N GLU A 11 -16.29 -11.97 1.24
CA GLU A 11 -17.24 -10.88 1.46
C GLU A 11 -16.55 -9.53 1.71
N ASP A 12 -15.48 -9.53 2.50
CA ASP A 12 -14.68 -8.35 2.80
C ASP A 12 -13.91 -7.89 1.55
N GLN A 13 -13.36 -8.83 0.77
CA GLN A 13 -12.69 -8.53 -0.50
C GLN A 13 -13.65 -7.80 -1.47
N ILE A 14 -14.88 -8.28 -1.60
CA ILE A 14 -15.91 -7.65 -2.44
C ILE A 14 -16.25 -6.23 -1.94
N GLY A 15 -16.40 -6.08 -0.62
CA GLY A 15 -16.64 -4.79 0.02
C GLY A 15 -15.50 -3.79 -0.24
N MET A 16 -14.26 -4.23 -0.07
CA MET A 16 -13.07 -3.42 -0.32
C MET A 16 -12.98 -2.96 -1.79
N VAL A 17 -13.17 -3.87 -2.74
CA VAL A 17 -13.16 -3.54 -4.16
C VAL A 17 -14.27 -2.56 -4.53
N SER A 18 -15.47 -2.75 -3.97
CA SER A 18 -16.62 -1.87 -4.22
C SER A 18 -16.35 -0.45 -3.71
N MET A 19 -15.80 -0.34 -2.49
CA MET A 19 -15.41 0.95 -1.89
C MET A 19 -14.32 1.64 -2.71
N CYS A 20 -13.28 0.90 -3.12
CA CYS A 20 -12.20 1.43 -3.95
C CYS A 20 -12.72 1.91 -5.31
N ARG A 21 -13.68 1.22 -5.93
CA ARG A 21 -14.30 1.65 -7.18
C ARG A 21 -15.14 2.92 -7.03
N GLN A 22 -15.85 3.07 -5.90
CA GLN A 22 -16.64 4.26 -5.63
C GLN A 22 -15.74 5.48 -5.38
N LEU A 23 -14.80 5.37 -4.45
CA LEU A 23 -13.85 6.43 -4.11
C LEU A 23 -12.97 6.79 -5.31
N GLY A 24 -12.53 5.78 -6.06
CA GLY A 24 -11.67 5.93 -7.22
C GLY A 24 -12.27 6.72 -8.39
N LYS A 25 -13.60 6.86 -8.45
CA LYS A 25 -14.30 7.68 -9.44
C LYS A 25 -14.59 9.10 -8.97
N GLY A 26 -14.44 9.37 -7.67
CA GLY A 26 -14.72 10.67 -7.06
C GLY A 26 -13.50 11.61 -7.01
N PRO A 27 -13.65 12.78 -6.38
CA PRO A 27 -12.52 13.66 -6.06
C PRO A 27 -11.46 12.93 -5.25
N GLY A 28 -10.18 13.13 -5.60
CA GLY A 28 -9.06 12.41 -4.97
C GLY A 28 -8.93 10.94 -5.38
N GLY A 29 -9.75 10.47 -6.34
CA GLY A 29 -9.74 9.12 -6.87
C GLY A 29 -8.52 8.76 -7.72
N PHE A 30 -8.62 7.68 -8.50
CA PHE A 30 -7.48 7.10 -9.21
C PHE A 30 -6.86 8.05 -10.23
N TYR A 31 -5.53 8.08 -10.23
CA TYR A 31 -4.71 8.76 -11.24
C TYR A 31 -3.50 7.90 -11.60
N ARG A 32 -2.80 8.25 -12.68
CA ARG A 32 -1.49 7.64 -13.00
C ARG A 32 -0.37 8.54 -12.47
N PRO A 33 0.39 8.12 -11.44
CA PRO A 33 1.43 8.96 -10.88
C PRO A 33 2.53 9.28 -11.87
N SER A 34 2.98 10.53 -11.87
CA SER A 34 4.18 10.98 -12.58
C SER A 34 5.30 11.14 -11.57
N LEU A 35 6.45 10.54 -11.85
CA LEU A 35 7.68 10.75 -11.09
C LEU A 35 8.30 12.11 -11.44
N LYS A 36 9.24 12.57 -10.62
CA LYS A 36 9.97 13.84 -10.82
C LYS A 36 10.62 13.98 -12.21
N ASN A 37 11.02 12.89 -12.84
CA ASN A 37 11.60 12.87 -14.18
C ASN A 37 10.55 12.83 -15.31
N GLY A 38 9.26 12.96 -14.99
CA GLY A 38 8.15 12.89 -15.94
C GLY A 38 7.72 11.47 -16.32
N ALA A 39 8.44 10.43 -15.89
CA ALA A 39 8.05 9.05 -16.16
C ALA A 39 6.76 8.72 -15.40
N LYS A 40 5.80 8.09 -16.08
CA LYS A 40 4.55 7.62 -15.46
C LYS A 40 4.70 6.21 -14.92
N LEU A 41 4.16 5.96 -13.74
CA LEU A 41 4.06 4.60 -13.22
C LEU A 41 3.07 3.78 -14.06
N ASN A 42 3.33 2.47 -14.13
CA ASN A 42 2.47 1.50 -14.82
C ASN A 42 1.43 0.91 -13.86
N LEU A 43 0.75 1.80 -13.14
CA LEU A 43 -0.35 1.51 -12.24
C LEU A 43 -1.23 2.74 -12.11
N TRP A 44 -2.44 2.54 -11.61
CA TRP A 44 -3.30 3.60 -11.11
C TRP A 44 -3.20 3.65 -9.59
N MET A 45 -3.18 4.84 -9.02
CA MET A 45 -3.03 5.04 -7.59
C MET A 45 -4.07 6.02 -7.07
N MET A 46 -4.53 5.82 -5.85
CA MET A 46 -5.15 6.86 -5.04
C MET A 46 -4.65 6.73 -3.60
N SER A 47 -4.73 7.82 -2.84
CA SER A 47 -4.35 7.84 -1.44
C SER A 47 -5.58 8.11 -0.58
N LEU A 48 -5.67 7.43 0.55
CA LEU A 48 -6.70 7.59 1.56
C LEU A 48 -6.04 8.02 2.88
N GLY A 49 -6.66 8.94 3.61
CA GLY A 49 -6.08 9.60 4.78
C GLY A 49 -5.16 10.74 4.36
N LYS A 50 -3.84 10.50 4.35
CA LYS A 50 -2.86 11.45 3.79
C LYS A 50 -2.54 11.11 2.33
N ASN A 51 -2.42 12.14 1.50
CA ASN A 51 -1.94 12.04 0.13
C ASN A 51 -0.42 11.87 0.08
N TRP A 52 0.06 10.86 -0.64
CA TRP A 52 1.47 10.76 -1.02
C TRP A 52 1.73 11.55 -2.31
N ASP A 53 2.68 12.48 -2.27
CA ASP A 53 3.15 13.18 -3.46
C ASP A 53 4.38 12.46 -4.05
N PRO A 54 4.27 11.84 -5.24
CA PRO A 54 5.39 11.15 -5.90
C PRO A 54 6.55 12.08 -6.29
N THR A 55 6.30 13.40 -6.41
CA THR A 55 7.32 14.38 -6.80
C THR A 55 8.10 14.86 -5.59
N ALA A 56 7.41 15.28 -4.53
CA ALA A 56 8.02 15.73 -3.29
C ALA A 56 8.50 14.58 -2.39
N ARG A 57 8.01 13.35 -2.62
CA ARG A 57 8.26 12.18 -1.78
C ARG A 57 7.87 12.42 -0.32
N SER A 58 6.66 12.97 -0.13
CA SER A 58 6.15 13.35 1.17
C SER A 58 4.64 13.15 1.27
N TYR A 59 4.15 13.12 2.51
CA TYR A 59 2.74 12.99 2.81
C TYR A 59 2.14 14.34 3.21
N GLY A 60 0.96 14.65 2.67
CA GLY A 60 0.21 15.87 2.98
C GLY A 60 -1.30 15.65 2.87
N PRO A 61 -2.13 16.67 3.15
CA PRO A 61 -3.60 16.52 3.11
C PRO A 61 -4.17 16.52 1.68
N THR A 62 -3.47 17.14 0.73
CA THR A 62 -3.98 17.42 -0.62
C THR A 62 -3.02 16.98 -1.70
N ARG A 63 -3.57 16.62 -2.86
CA ARG A 63 -2.84 16.25 -4.05
C ARG A 63 -2.41 17.49 -4.85
N PRO A 64 -1.10 17.71 -5.11
CA PRO A 64 -0.63 19.00 -5.63
C PRO A 64 -1.14 19.38 -7.03
N PHE A 65 -1.40 18.41 -7.92
CA PHE A 65 -1.70 18.71 -9.33
C PHE A 65 -3.16 19.12 -9.59
N ASP A 66 -4.09 18.77 -8.69
CA ASP A 66 -5.51 19.09 -8.82
C ASP A 66 -6.15 19.65 -7.54
N GLY A 67 -5.37 19.77 -6.46
CA GLY A 67 -5.82 20.29 -5.16
C GLY A 67 -6.77 19.36 -4.42
N ALA A 68 -7.02 18.14 -4.90
CA ALA A 68 -7.99 17.24 -4.28
C ALA A 68 -7.51 16.77 -2.90
N GLN A 69 -8.40 16.81 -1.92
CA GLN A 69 -8.15 16.20 -0.61
C GLN A 69 -8.23 14.68 -0.72
N ALA A 70 -7.33 13.96 -0.06
CA ALA A 70 -7.41 12.51 0.03
C ALA A 70 -8.70 12.11 0.79
N PRO A 71 -9.52 11.18 0.27
CA PRO A 71 -10.66 10.66 1.01
C PRO A 71 -10.21 10.00 2.31
N THR A 72 -11.09 9.90 3.31
CA THR A 72 -10.75 9.21 4.56
C THR A 72 -10.52 7.71 4.31
N ILE A 73 -9.70 7.08 5.15
CA ILE A 73 -9.55 5.62 5.14
C ILE A 73 -10.85 5.01 5.67
N PRO A 74 -11.53 4.12 4.91
CA PRO A 74 -12.71 3.42 5.39
C PRO A 74 -12.39 2.61 6.65
N ASP A 75 -13.29 2.61 7.63
CA ASP A 75 -13.07 1.90 8.90
C ASP A 75 -12.85 0.40 8.69
N ALA A 76 -13.55 -0.21 7.72
CA ALA A 76 -13.34 -1.60 7.32
C ALA A 76 -11.87 -1.89 6.96
N PHE A 77 -11.17 -0.96 6.31
CA PHE A 77 -9.77 -1.16 5.91
C PHE A 77 -8.87 -1.11 7.15
N ARG A 78 -9.13 -0.17 8.07
CA ARG A 78 -8.41 -0.08 9.35
C ARG A 78 -8.63 -1.34 10.18
N THR A 79 -9.86 -1.80 10.31
CA THR A 79 -10.21 -3.00 11.07
C THR A 79 -9.49 -4.23 10.54
N ILE A 80 -9.47 -4.45 9.22
CA ILE A 80 -8.75 -5.58 8.61
C ILE A 80 -7.24 -5.47 8.86
N ALA A 81 -6.66 -4.28 8.67
CA ALA A 81 -5.23 -4.06 8.90
C ALA A 81 -4.84 -4.30 10.37
N GLN A 82 -5.62 -3.76 11.31
CA GLN A 82 -5.44 -3.95 12.75
C GLN A 82 -5.59 -5.43 13.13
N ALA A 83 -6.63 -6.10 12.63
CA ALA A 83 -6.83 -7.53 12.90
C ALA A 83 -5.65 -8.38 12.39
N ALA A 84 -5.13 -8.10 11.20
CA ALA A 84 -3.95 -8.78 10.66
C ALA A 84 -2.70 -8.52 11.53
N ASN A 85 -2.49 -7.28 11.94
CA ASN A 85 -1.38 -6.90 12.82
C ASN A 85 -1.47 -7.57 14.20
N SER A 86 -2.65 -7.58 14.83
CA SER A 86 -2.87 -8.26 16.10
C SER A 86 -2.74 -9.78 15.98
N THR A 87 -3.12 -10.37 14.84
CA THR A 87 -2.97 -11.82 14.59
C THR A 87 -1.50 -12.25 14.59
N VAL A 88 -0.62 -11.42 14.01
CA VAL A 88 0.82 -11.69 14.00
C VAL A 88 1.43 -11.43 15.38
N GLY A 89 1.10 -10.31 16.02
CA GLY A 89 1.56 -9.99 17.38
C GLY A 89 3.06 -9.65 17.52
N GLU A 90 3.84 -9.75 16.44
CA GLU A 90 5.30 -9.49 16.42
C GLU A 90 5.66 -8.01 16.21
N PHE A 91 4.71 -7.17 15.78
CA PHE A 91 4.94 -5.77 15.43
C PHE A 91 4.15 -4.83 16.34
N PRO A 92 4.62 -3.57 16.52
CA PRO A 92 3.84 -2.56 17.22
C PRO A 92 2.43 -2.42 16.64
N GLN A 93 1.46 -2.13 17.51
CA GLN A 93 0.09 -1.88 17.06
C GLN A 93 0.05 -0.62 16.18
N ILE A 94 -0.60 -0.74 15.02
CA ILE A 94 -0.73 0.36 14.07
C ILE A 94 -2.15 0.93 14.04
N ASP A 95 -2.24 2.25 13.99
CA ASP A 95 -3.44 2.98 13.59
C ASP A 95 -3.14 3.74 12.29
N PRO A 96 -3.49 3.17 11.12
CA PRO A 96 -3.05 3.71 9.85
C PRO A 96 -3.76 5.03 9.54
N ASP A 97 -2.96 6.07 9.28
CA ASP A 97 -3.40 7.38 8.76
C ASP A 97 -3.08 7.57 7.27
N ILE A 98 -2.40 6.59 6.67
CA ILE A 98 -2.06 6.49 5.25
C ILE A 98 -2.54 5.14 4.73
N CYS A 99 -3.27 5.15 3.62
CA CYS A 99 -3.52 3.96 2.82
C CYS A 99 -3.35 4.30 1.33
N ILE A 100 -2.43 3.61 0.66
CA ILE A 100 -2.22 3.75 -0.78
C ILE A 100 -2.93 2.60 -1.48
N VAL A 101 -3.87 2.92 -2.35
CA VAL A 101 -4.57 1.93 -3.17
C VAL A 101 -3.94 1.91 -4.55
N ASN A 102 -3.27 0.81 -4.87
CA ASN A 102 -2.68 0.56 -6.18
C ASN A 102 -3.60 -0.36 -6.99
N TYR A 103 -3.91 0.04 -8.22
CA TYR A 103 -4.65 -0.77 -9.19
C TYR A 103 -3.75 -1.08 -10.39
N TYR A 104 -3.47 -2.37 -10.55
CA TYR A 104 -2.66 -2.91 -11.62
C TYR A 104 -3.57 -3.50 -12.71
N THR A 105 -3.23 -3.22 -13.96
CA THR A 105 -3.78 -3.94 -15.12
C THR A 105 -2.87 -5.14 -15.42
N ASN A 106 -3.22 -5.99 -16.39
CA ASN A 106 -2.44 -7.19 -16.74
C ASN A 106 -0.96 -6.92 -17.10
N SER A 107 -0.62 -5.69 -17.53
CA SER A 107 0.75 -5.28 -17.83
C SER A 107 1.38 -4.38 -16.75
N GLY A 108 0.65 -4.16 -15.65
CA GLY A 108 1.06 -3.28 -14.56
C GLY A 108 2.27 -3.83 -13.81
N LYS A 109 3.21 -2.95 -13.48
CA LYS A 109 4.45 -3.31 -12.77
C LYS A 109 4.90 -2.16 -11.89
N LEU A 110 5.46 -2.49 -10.74
CA LEU A 110 6.19 -1.57 -9.88
C LEU A 110 7.59 -2.13 -9.62
N GLY A 111 8.62 -1.30 -9.82
CA GLY A 111 10.00 -1.72 -9.61
C GLY A 111 10.36 -1.84 -8.13
N LEU A 112 11.53 -2.42 -7.85
CA LEU A 112 12.08 -2.43 -6.48
C LEU A 112 12.19 -1.00 -5.96
N HIS A 113 11.54 -0.76 -4.84
CA HIS A 113 11.55 0.50 -4.11
C HIS A 113 11.51 0.20 -2.63
N GLN A 114 11.78 1.23 -1.84
CA GLN A 114 11.70 1.19 -0.40
C GLN A 114 10.73 2.28 0.02
N ASP A 115 9.77 1.90 0.87
CA ASP A 115 8.85 2.82 1.52
C ASP A 115 9.56 3.46 2.71
N LYS A 116 10.08 4.67 2.48
CA LYS A 116 10.89 5.44 3.44
C LYS A 116 10.46 6.90 3.53
N ASP A 117 9.29 7.20 3.01
CA ASP A 117 8.77 8.57 2.95
C ASP A 117 7.90 8.88 4.20
N GLU A 118 7.70 7.90 5.08
CA GLU A 118 7.09 8.03 6.40
C GLU A 118 7.99 8.79 7.38
N SER A 119 7.43 9.20 8.52
CA SER A 119 8.20 9.94 9.52
C SER A 119 9.34 9.09 10.08
N LYS A 120 10.49 9.73 10.38
CA LYS A 120 11.61 9.07 11.07
C LYS A 120 11.19 8.39 12.36
N SER A 121 10.24 8.98 13.08
CA SER A 121 9.67 8.39 14.30
C SER A 121 8.97 7.07 14.01
N SER A 122 8.14 7.02 12.96
CA SER A 122 7.44 5.80 12.52
C SER A 122 8.40 4.70 12.10
N ILE A 123 9.46 5.05 11.37
CA ILE A 123 10.50 4.11 10.93
C ILE A 123 11.29 3.59 12.15
N ASN A 124 11.76 4.48 13.02
CA ASN A 124 12.53 4.10 14.22
C ASN A 124 11.72 3.26 15.22
N GLN A 125 10.41 3.47 15.29
CA GLN A 125 9.51 2.64 16.09
C GLN A 125 9.27 1.26 15.47
N GLY A 126 9.70 1.04 14.23
CA GLY A 126 9.46 -0.21 13.51
C GLY A 126 7.99 -0.44 13.18
N LEU A 127 7.20 0.64 13.02
CA LEU A 127 5.79 0.53 12.65
C LEU A 127 5.65 -0.26 11.34
N PRO A 128 4.76 -1.28 11.30
CA PRO A 128 4.67 -2.15 10.15
C PRO A 128 4.01 -1.44 8.96
N PHE A 129 4.40 -1.86 7.78
CA PHE A 129 3.62 -1.70 6.56
C PHE A 129 2.77 -2.95 6.35
N ILE A 130 1.49 -2.76 6.02
CA ILE A 130 0.51 -3.82 5.81
C ILE A 130 -0.03 -3.70 4.38
N SER A 131 0.26 -4.70 3.55
CA SER A 131 -0.21 -4.81 2.18
C SER A 131 -1.32 -5.85 2.10
N ILE A 132 -2.44 -5.49 1.49
CA ILE A 132 -3.58 -6.37 1.25
C ILE A 132 -3.69 -6.58 -0.26
N SER A 133 -3.69 -7.83 -0.71
CA SER A 133 -3.78 -8.18 -2.13
C SER A 133 -5.17 -8.71 -2.48
N ILE A 134 -5.78 -8.21 -3.55
CA ILE A 134 -7.12 -8.61 -4.02
C ILE A 134 -7.12 -8.65 -5.54
N GLY A 135 -7.60 -9.74 -6.13
CA GLY A 135 -7.66 -9.96 -7.58
C GLY A 135 -6.58 -10.91 -8.09
N ASP A 136 -6.04 -10.61 -9.26
CA ASP A 136 -5.02 -11.45 -9.91
C ASP A 136 -3.76 -11.57 -9.06
N THR A 137 -3.14 -12.76 -9.06
CA THR A 137 -1.89 -13.03 -8.34
C THR A 137 -0.76 -12.14 -8.85
N ALA A 138 -0.01 -11.55 -7.92
CA ALA A 138 1.16 -10.74 -8.22
C ALA A 138 2.45 -11.39 -7.68
N GLU A 139 3.49 -11.43 -8.51
CA GLU A 139 4.84 -11.75 -8.05
C GLU A 139 5.41 -10.55 -7.29
N PHE A 140 5.59 -10.69 -5.98
CA PHE A 140 6.18 -9.69 -5.12
C PHE A 140 7.66 -10.00 -4.88
N MET A 141 8.52 -9.02 -5.13
CA MET A 141 9.96 -9.11 -4.94
C MET A 141 10.42 -8.27 -3.74
N PHE A 142 11.22 -8.87 -2.87
CA PHE A 142 11.83 -8.18 -1.72
C PHE A 142 13.27 -8.61 -1.49
N GLY A 143 14.07 -7.75 -0.84
CA GLY A 143 15.45 -8.03 -0.47
C GLY A 143 16.19 -6.76 -0.06
N ASP A 144 17.37 -6.92 0.53
CA ASP A 144 18.13 -5.83 1.18
C ASP A 144 18.85 -4.91 0.18
N THR A 145 18.83 -5.26 -1.11
CA THR A 145 19.50 -4.49 -2.16
C THR A 145 18.58 -4.28 -3.35
N ARG A 146 18.87 -3.25 -4.16
CA ARG A 146 18.16 -2.99 -5.42
C ARG A 146 18.54 -3.94 -6.55
N ASP A 147 19.20 -5.06 -6.24
CA ASP A 147 19.60 -6.09 -7.19
C ASP A 147 18.48 -7.13 -7.34
N LYS A 148 17.84 -7.14 -8.51
CA LYS A 148 16.78 -8.11 -8.83
C LYS A 148 17.26 -9.56 -8.82
N GLY A 149 18.55 -9.81 -9.10
CA GLY A 149 19.11 -11.16 -9.08
C GLY A 149 19.24 -11.74 -7.69
N LYS A 150 19.17 -10.89 -6.65
CA LYS A 150 19.24 -11.26 -5.24
C LYS A 150 17.91 -11.13 -4.50
N ALA A 151 16.87 -10.65 -5.20
CA ALA A 151 15.56 -10.50 -4.61
C ALA A 151 14.89 -11.87 -4.42
N THR A 152 14.29 -12.06 -3.26
CA THR A 152 13.38 -13.18 -3.01
C THR A 152 12.02 -12.86 -3.62
N LYS A 153 11.35 -13.88 -4.15
CA LYS A 153 10.05 -13.78 -4.81
C LYS A 153 9.01 -14.58 -4.04
N ILE A 154 7.83 -13.99 -3.86
CA ILE A 154 6.64 -14.66 -3.33
C ILE A 154 5.43 -14.28 -4.18
N ASP A 155 4.49 -15.21 -4.29
CA ASP A 155 3.21 -14.94 -4.93
C ASP A 155 2.22 -14.41 -3.88
N LEU A 156 1.67 -13.22 -4.16
CA LEU A 156 0.57 -12.62 -3.41
C LEU A 156 -0.71 -12.87 -4.16
N GLU A 157 -1.59 -13.68 -3.58
CA GLU A 157 -2.88 -14.08 -4.13
C GLU A 157 -4.01 -13.24 -3.54
N SER A 158 -5.21 -13.38 -4.11
CA SER A 158 -6.39 -12.67 -3.60
C SER A 158 -6.71 -13.06 -2.16
N GLY A 159 -6.80 -12.05 -1.29
CA GLY A 159 -7.05 -12.20 0.14
C GLY A 159 -5.80 -12.27 1.00
N ASP A 160 -4.61 -12.31 0.41
CA ASP A 160 -3.37 -12.34 1.17
C ASP A 160 -3.07 -11.00 1.85
N VAL A 161 -2.52 -11.07 3.06
CA VAL A 161 -2.00 -9.92 3.79
C VAL A 161 -0.53 -10.10 4.10
N LEU A 162 0.30 -9.20 3.57
CA LEU A 162 1.74 -9.15 3.82
C LEU A 162 2.03 -8.05 4.84
N ILE A 163 2.78 -8.39 5.89
CA ILE A 163 3.20 -7.46 6.94
C ILE A 163 4.72 -7.37 6.99
N LEU A 164 5.23 -6.15 6.85
CA LEU A 164 6.66 -5.81 6.86
C LEU A 164 6.92 -4.81 7.99
N GLY A 165 7.62 -5.21 9.06
CA GLY A 165 7.96 -4.35 10.19
C GLY A 165 9.31 -4.73 10.79
N GLY A 166 9.75 -4.00 11.83
CA GLY A 166 11.04 -4.24 12.48
C GLY A 166 12.23 -4.05 11.53
N GLU A 167 13.23 -4.96 11.61
CA GLU A 167 14.43 -4.94 10.76
C GLU A 167 14.11 -4.99 9.26
N SER A 168 12.93 -5.50 8.86
CA SER A 168 12.49 -5.50 7.47
C SER A 168 12.06 -4.12 6.93
N ARG A 169 12.20 -3.04 7.71
CA ARG A 169 11.95 -1.65 7.29
C ARG A 169 13.20 -0.94 6.75
N GLU A 170 14.39 -1.50 6.98
CA GLU A 170 15.67 -0.93 6.53
C GLU A 170 16.00 -1.22 5.06
#